data_AF-A0AAE1LUH4-F1
#
_entry.id   AF-A0AAE1LUH4-F1
#
_cell.length_a   1.000
_cell.length_b   1.000
_cell.length_c   1.000
_cell.angle_alpha   90.00
_cell.angle_beta   90.00
_cell.angle_gamma   90.00
#
_symmetry.space_group_name_H-M   'P 1'
#
loop_
_entity.id
_entity.type
_entity.pdbx_description
1 polymer ?
#
loop_
_entity_poly.entity_id
_entity_poly.type
_entity_poly.pdbx_seq_one_letter_code
_entity_poly.pdbx_strand_id
1 'polypeptide(L)'
;MGCNERPLAATQPFPPPNVGSLVNFALKSFSKLYGRYGALDNHEKNKYHIDAVGAGKDFVHTYKSPPSNIVNRLDAQRLESVQDNRNRLKPILKTIVFCGQQNVSLRGHRDDGILMDEDQGSQGSIVVNDGNFRSLLRFRIEAGDENLKTHLEKSSCRSTYIGKNTQVTSSCGAVKKFVRKSAMKLVSHPGSQ
;
A
#
# COMPACT_ATOMS: atom_id res chain seq x y z
N MET A 1 14.98 -11.35 27.50
CA MET A 1 13.78 -10.49 27.52
C MET A 1 14.24 -9.07 27.78
N GLY A 2 13.77 -8.10 27.02
CA GLY A 2 14.17 -6.70 27.17
C GLY A 2 13.98 -5.92 25.88
N CYS A 3 12.76 -5.89 25.36
CA CYS A 3 12.39 -4.94 24.32
C CYS A 3 12.41 -3.55 24.96
N ASN A 4 13.41 -2.74 24.65
CA ASN A 4 13.39 -1.32 24.99
C ASN A 4 12.34 -0.64 24.11
N GLU A 5 11.17 -0.40 24.71
CA GLU A 5 10.11 0.38 24.09
C GLU A 5 10.62 1.81 23.87
N ARG A 6 10.59 2.24 22.61
CA ARG A 6 10.80 3.64 22.24
C ARG A 6 9.55 4.39 22.70
N PRO A 7 9.65 5.38 23.60
CA PRO A 7 8.46 6.09 24.05
C PRO A 7 7.85 6.82 22.86
N LEU A 8 6.54 6.61 22.63
CA LEU A 8 5.77 7.44 21.72
C LEU A 8 5.96 8.89 22.17
N ALA A 9 6.53 9.71 21.30
CA ALA A 9 6.59 11.14 21.50
C ALA A 9 5.15 11.62 21.70
N ALA A 10 4.80 11.96 22.94
CA ALA A 10 3.57 12.63 23.28
C ALA A 10 3.48 13.85 22.37
N THR A 11 2.52 13.85 21.47
CA THR A 11 2.16 15.04 20.70
C THR A 11 1.83 16.09 21.74
N GLN A 12 2.75 17.05 21.93
CA GLN A 12 2.56 18.15 22.85
C GLN A 12 1.19 18.75 22.52
N PRO A 13 0.25 18.84 23.47
CA PRO A 13 -1.02 19.48 23.19
C PRO A 13 -0.70 20.87 22.66
N PHE A 14 -1.20 21.17 21.45
CA PHE A 14 -1.07 22.50 20.89
C PHE A 14 -1.48 23.49 21.97
N PRO A 15 -0.69 24.56 22.23
CA PRO A 15 -1.09 25.57 23.19
C PRO A 15 -2.51 25.98 22.81
N PRO A 16 -3.46 26.00 23.78
CA PRO A 16 -4.83 26.35 23.46
C PRO A 16 -4.76 27.67 22.68
N PRO A 17 -5.39 27.74 21.50
CA PRO A 17 -5.42 29.01 20.77
C PRO A 17 -5.85 30.06 21.78
N ASN A 18 -5.16 31.19 21.83
CA ASN A 18 -5.62 32.32 22.63
C ASN A 18 -6.98 32.68 22.04
N VAL A 19 -8.03 32.07 22.60
CA VAL A 19 -9.40 32.24 22.17
C VAL A 19 -9.73 33.62 22.68
N GLY A 20 -9.42 34.63 21.85
CA GLY A 20 -9.88 35.99 22.07
C GLY A 20 -11.34 35.88 22.45
N SER A 21 -11.72 36.53 23.56
CA SER A 21 -12.96 36.24 24.28
C SER A 21 -14.08 35.99 23.28
N LEU A 22 -14.68 34.80 23.32
CA LEU A 22 -16.00 34.60 22.74
C LEU A 22 -16.85 35.80 23.16
N VAL A 23 -17.76 36.23 22.28
CA VAL A 23 -18.66 37.35 22.54
C VAL A 23 -19.46 37.04 23.81
N ASN A 24 -18.91 37.38 24.98
CA ASN A 24 -19.46 37.03 26.30
C ASN A 24 -20.74 37.83 26.56
N PHE A 25 -20.96 38.89 25.79
CA PHE A 25 -22.12 39.73 25.85
C PHE A 25 -22.61 40.01 24.44
N ALA A 26 -23.88 39.70 24.17
CA ALA A 26 -24.55 40.11 22.95
C ALA A 26 -24.32 41.61 22.68
N LEU A 27 -24.22 41.98 21.42
CA LEU A 27 -24.03 43.38 21.02
C LEU A 27 -25.24 44.21 21.53
N LYS A 28 -25.03 45.07 22.53
CA LYS A 28 -26.10 45.87 23.16
C LYS A 28 -26.33 47.21 22.48
N SER A 29 -25.38 47.69 21.69
CA SER A 29 -25.42 48.98 21.01
C SER A 29 -25.27 48.80 19.51
N PHE A 30 -26.22 49.32 18.75
CA PHE A 30 -26.27 49.26 17.28
C PHE A 30 -25.81 50.57 16.62
N SER A 31 -25.32 51.52 17.41
CA SER A 31 -24.73 52.76 16.93
C SER A 31 -23.28 52.52 16.53
N LYS A 32 -22.83 53.03 15.36
CA LYS A 32 -21.45 52.87 14.84
C LYS A 32 -21.04 51.42 14.58
N LEU A 33 -21.94 50.61 13.99
CA LEU A 33 -21.61 49.25 13.55
C LEU A 33 -20.61 49.23 12.39
N TYR A 34 -20.78 50.19 11.48
CA TYR A 34 -20.02 50.35 10.25
C TYR A 34 -19.17 51.63 10.29
N GLY A 35 -18.11 51.67 9.50
CA GLY A 35 -17.17 52.79 9.37
C GLY A 35 -15.76 52.43 9.87
N ARG A 36 -14.82 53.39 9.79
CA ARG A 36 -13.39 53.14 10.12
C ARG A 36 -13.16 52.54 11.51
N TYR A 37 -14.05 52.84 12.47
CA TYR A 37 -14.05 52.32 13.85
C TYR A 37 -15.29 51.48 14.16
N GLY A 38 -15.95 50.97 13.12
CA GLY A 38 -17.16 50.16 13.23
C GLY A 38 -16.89 48.86 13.99
N ALA A 39 -17.81 48.47 14.86
CA ALA A 39 -17.68 47.24 15.63
C ALA A 39 -17.59 45.99 14.72
N LEU A 40 -18.35 45.96 13.62
CA LEU A 40 -18.33 44.84 12.66
C LEU A 40 -17.08 44.86 11.78
N ASP A 41 -16.68 46.03 11.27
CA ASP A 41 -15.50 46.19 10.43
C ASP A 41 -14.19 45.84 11.15
N ASN A 42 -14.14 46.10 12.46
CA ASN A 42 -13.01 45.67 13.31
C ASN A 42 -13.08 44.17 13.63
N HIS A 43 -14.29 43.62 13.87
CA HIS A 43 -14.48 42.20 14.08
C HIS A 43 -14.05 41.37 12.87
N GLU A 44 -14.41 41.78 11.65
CA GLU A 44 -14.07 41.08 10.41
C GLU A 44 -12.55 40.93 10.23
N LYS A 45 -11.78 41.93 10.69
CA LYS A 45 -10.31 41.94 10.62
C LYS A 45 -9.66 41.11 11.73
N ASN A 46 -10.42 40.65 12.73
CA ASN A 46 -9.86 39.84 13.80
C ASN A 46 -9.43 38.48 13.26
N LYS A 47 -8.25 38.03 13.70
CA LYS A 47 -7.66 36.75 13.28
C LYS A 47 -8.61 35.57 13.49
N TYR A 48 -9.30 35.48 14.62
CA TYR A 48 -10.24 34.37 14.88
C TYR A 48 -11.39 34.33 13.87
N HIS A 49 -11.89 35.48 13.42
CA HIS A 49 -12.97 35.53 12.43
C HIS A 49 -12.46 35.07 11.07
N ILE A 50 -11.30 35.59 10.64
CA ILE A 50 -10.64 35.21 9.40
C ILE A 50 -10.36 33.70 9.38
N ASP A 51 -9.78 33.17 10.46
CA ASP A 51 -9.46 31.75 10.61
C ASP A 51 -10.75 30.89 10.61
N ALA A 52 -11.81 31.32 11.31
CA ALA A 52 -13.09 30.59 11.35
C ALA A 52 -13.81 30.60 9.98
N VAL A 53 -13.82 31.74 9.29
CA VAL A 53 -14.38 31.86 7.94
C VAL A 53 -13.57 31.03 6.95
N GLY A 54 -12.24 31.03 7.06
CA GLY A 54 -11.34 30.18 6.29
C GLY A 54 -11.66 28.70 6.49
N ALA A 55 -11.70 28.24 7.74
CA ALA A 55 -12.04 26.85 8.07
C ALA A 55 -13.43 26.45 7.55
N GLY A 56 -14.42 27.34 7.62
CA GLY A 56 -15.76 27.11 7.06
C GLY A 56 -15.74 26.94 5.54
N LYS A 57 -14.98 27.77 4.82
CA LYS A 57 -14.81 27.66 3.37
C LYS A 57 -14.12 26.35 2.98
N ASP A 58 -13.06 25.98 3.71
CA ASP A 58 -12.30 24.75 3.48
C ASP A 58 -13.15 23.50 3.74
N PHE A 59 -13.99 23.53 4.79
CA PHE A 59 -14.95 22.47 5.07
C PHE A 59 -15.95 22.29 3.93
N VAL A 60 -16.58 23.37 3.47
CA VAL A 60 -17.54 23.31 2.34
C VAL A 60 -16.86 22.81 1.07
N HIS A 61 -15.63 23.26 0.80
CA HIS A 61 -14.86 22.79 -0.35
C HIS A 61 -14.56 21.28 -0.26
N THR A 62 -14.05 20.82 0.89
CA THR A 62 -13.75 19.41 1.16
C THR A 62 -15.00 18.54 1.10
N TYR A 63 -16.13 19.02 1.64
CA TYR A 63 -17.39 18.29 1.64
C TYR A 63 -17.94 18.11 0.22
N LYS A 64 -17.85 19.15 -0.62
CA LYS A 64 -18.29 19.09 -2.03
C LYS A 64 -17.35 18.29 -2.92
N SER A 65 -16.06 18.25 -2.61
CA SER A 65 -15.06 17.48 -3.37
C SER A 65 -14.16 16.66 -2.44
N PRO A 66 -14.66 15.55 -1.88
CA PRO A 66 -13.87 14.67 -1.00
C PRO A 66 -12.52 14.22 -1.58
N PRO A 67 -12.36 13.97 -2.91
CA PRO A 67 -11.08 13.59 -3.48
C PRO A 67 -10.03 14.71 -3.52
N SER A 68 -10.37 15.98 -3.29
CA SER A 68 -9.37 17.07 -3.23
C SER A 68 -8.65 17.12 -1.88
N ASN A 69 -9.22 16.51 -0.85
CA ASN A 69 -8.61 16.44 0.47
C ASN A 69 -7.32 15.60 0.44
N ILE A 70 -6.22 16.17 0.95
CA ILE A 70 -4.91 15.53 0.91
C ILE A 70 -4.88 14.20 1.69
N VAL A 71 -5.63 14.08 2.78
CA VAL A 71 -5.70 12.83 3.57
C VAL A 71 -6.35 11.74 2.73
N ASN A 72 -7.49 12.06 2.10
CA ASN A 72 -8.20 11.12 1.23
C ASN A 72 -7.35 10.72 0.01
N ARG A 73 -6.58 11.65 -0.56
CA ARG A 73 -5.64 11.36 -1.66
C ARG A 73 -4.52 10.43 -1.23
N LEU A 74 -3.90 10.70 -0.09
CA LEU A 74 -2.83 9.86 0.45
C LEU A 74 -3.33 8.44 0.75
N ASP A 75 -4.53 8.31 1.32
CA ASP A 75 -5.15 7.01 1.58
C ASP A 75 -5.48 6.25 0.29
N ALA A 76 -6.03 6.95 -0.72
CA ALA A 76 -6.31 6.36 -2.02
C ALA A 76 -5.03 5.89 -2.72
N GLN A 77 -3.99 6.72 -2.76
CA GLN A 77 -2.71 6.38 -3.37
C GLN A 77 -2.02 5.22 -2.64
N ARG A 78 -2.13 5.18 -1.31
CA ARG A 78 -1.64 4.06 -0.50
C ARG A 78 -2.39 2.77 -0.84
N LEU A 79 -3.72 2.83 -0.97
CA LEU A 79 -4.54 1.68 -1.32
C LEU A 79 -4.20 1.15 -2.72
N GLU A 80 -4.07 2.05 -3.69
CA GLU A 80 -3.65 1.74 -5.07
C GLU A 80 -2.27 1.07 -5.08
N SER A 81 -1.29 1.64 -4.39
CA SER A 81 0.05 1.05 -4.28
C SER A 81 0.04 -0.35 -3.65
N VAL A 82 -0.80 -0.57 -2.64
CA VAL A 82 -0.99 -1.90 -2.03
C VAL A 82 -1.61 -2.87 -3.02
N GLN A 83 -2.60 -2.44 -3.79
CA GLN A 83 -3.26 -3.27 -4.78
C GLN A 83 -2.32 -3.64 -5.92
N ASP A 84 -1.52 -2.69 -6.41
CA ASP A 84 -0.50 -2.93 -7.42
C ASP A 84 0.54 -3.94 -6.95
N ASN A 85 1.05 -3.79 -5.73
CA ASN A 85 1.99 -4.75 -5.15
C ASN A 85 1.37 -6.15 -5.00
N ARG A 86 0.08 -6.24 -4.61
CA ARG A 86 -0.64 -7.52 -4.58
C ARG A 86 -0.78 -8.14 -5.96
N ASN A 87 -1.11 -7.34 -6.98
CA ASN A 87 -1.26 -7.79 -8.35
C ASN A 87 0.08 -8.33 -8.91
N ARG A 88 1.20 -7.69 -8.58
CA ARG A 88 2.56 -8.14 -8.94
C ARG A 88 2.96 -9.46 -8.26
N LEU A 89 2.62 -9.61 -6.97
CA LEU A 89 3.00 -10.80 -6.18
C LEU A 89 2.07 -12.02 -6.40
N LYS A 90 0.80 -11.78 -6.72
CA LYS A 90 -0.20 -12.83 -6.95
C LYS A 90 0.26 -13.90 -7.95
N PRO A 91 0.79 -13.57 -9.14
CA PRO A 91 1.29 -14.57 -10.07
C PRO A 91 2.43 -15.38 -9.44
N ILE A 92 3.45 -14.72 -8.90
CA ILE A 92 4.61 -15.39 -8.30
C ILE A 92 4.20 -16.40 -7.21
N LEU A 93 3.32 -15.99 -6.29
CA LEU A 93 2.83 -16.85 -5.22
C LEU A 93 2.01 -18.03 -5.73
N LYS A 94 1.16 -17.83 -6.75
CA LYS A 94 0.40 -18.92 -7.38
C LYS A 94 1.33 -19.98 -7.96
N THR A 95 2.41 -19.57 -8.61
CA THR A 95 3.40 -20.50 -9.17
C THR A 95 4.10 -21.31 -8.06
N ILE A 96 4.45 -20.67 -6.93
CA ILE A 96 5.05 -21.39 -5.77
C ILE A 96 4.06 -22.41 -5.19
N VAL A 97 2.79 -22.02 -5.02
CA VAL A 97 1.75 -22.93 -4.50
C VAL A 97 1.53 -24.11 -5.44
N PHE A 98 1.48 -23.85 -6.74
CA PHE A 98 1.37 -24.91 -7.75
C PHE A 98 2.51 -25.92 -7.63
N CYS A 99 3.76 -25.46 -7.59
CA CYS A 99 4.91 -26.37 -7.42
C CYS A 99 4.81 -27.19 -6.13
N GLY A 100 4.41 -26.57 -5.02
CA GLY A 100 4.21 -27.26 -3.75
C GLY A 100 3.09 -28.30 -3.77
N GLN A 101 1.99 -28.04 -4.50
CA GLN A 101 0.87 -28.98 -4.64
C GLN A 101 1.20 -30.18 -5.54
N GLN A 102 1.97 -29.93 -6.61
CA GLN A 102 2.34 -30.96 -7.58
C GLN A 102 3.63 -31.71 -7.20
N ASN A 103 4.22 -31.41 -6.02
CA ASN A 103 5.54 -31.90 -5.61
C ASN A 103 6.65 -31.63 -6.64
N VAL A 104 6.53 -30.53 -7.38
CA VAL A 104 7.55 -30.07 -8.32
C VAL A 104 8.57 -29.24 -7.55
N SER A 105 9.86 -29.57 -7.68
CA SER A 105 10.92 -28.79 -7.04
C SER A 105 10.92 -27.36 -7.57
N LEU A 106 11.01 -26.37 -6.69
CA LEU A 106 11.07 -24.96 -7.11
C LEU A 106 12.34 -24.65 -7.91
N ARG A 107 13.47 -25.26 -7.52
CA ARG A 107 14.80 -24.96 -8.06
C ARG A 107 15.28 -26.01 -9.05
N GLY A 108 16.05 -25.54 -10.03
CA GLY A 108 16.88 -26.34 -10.93
C GLY A 108 18.36 -26.23 -10.58
N HIS A 109 19.22 -26.66 -11.51
CA HIS A 109 20.67 -26.66 -11.30
C HIS A 109 21.25 -25.23 -11.22
N ARG A 110 20.74 -24.31 -12.05
CA ARG A 110 21.04 -22.88 -12.00
C ARG A 110 19.75 -22.14 -11.65
N ASP A 111 19.82 -21.06 -10.87
CA ASP A 111 18.64 -20.28 -10.43
C ASP A 111 19.02 -18.79 -10.32
N ASP A 112 19.89 -18.33 -11.22
CA ASP A 112 20.37 -16.95 -11.30
C ASP A 112 20.12 -16.38 -12.70
N GLY A 113 20.29 -15.06 -12.84
CA GLY A 113 20.22 -14.36 -14.12
C GLY A 113 18.88 -13.66 -14.38
N ILE A 114 18.85 -12.89 -15.46
CA ILE A 114 17.67 -12.15 -15.92
C ILE A 114 16.70 -13.14 -16.58
N LEU A 115 15.41 -13.04 -16.27
CA LEU A 115 14.39 -13.93 -16.88
C LEU A 115 14.12 -13.57 -18.35
N MET A 116 14.19 -12.29 -18.71
CA MET A 116 13.81 -11.75 -20.02
C MET A 116 14.99 -11.49 -20.95
N ASP A 117 16.15 -12.13 -20.76
CA ASP A 117 17.29 -11.90 -21.67
C ASP A 117 16.93 -12.35 -23.10
N GLU A 118 16.70 -11.39 -23.99
CA GLU A 118 16.38 -11.60 -25.41
C GLU A 118 17.60 -12.07 -26.22
N ASP A 119 18.81 -11.88 -25.72
CA ASP A 119 20.06 -12.23 -26.42
C ASP A 119 20.30 -13.75 -26.52
N GLN A 120 19.43 -14.53 -25.88
CA GLN A 120 19.37 -15.99 -26.01
C GLN A 120 18.69 -16.46 -27.31
N GLY A 121 18.26 -15.51 -28.16
CA GLY A 121 17.72 -15.77 -29.51
C GLY A 121 18.77 -16.11 -30.58
N SER A 122 20.07 -16.03 -30.25
CA SER A 122 21.14 -16.45 -31.17
C SER A 122 21.77 -17.78 -30.71
N GLN A 123 21.18 -18.89 -31.18
CA GLN A 123 21.83 -20.20 -31.31
C GLN A 123 22.58 -20.71 -30.05
N GLY A 124 21.89 -20.97 -28.93
CA GLY A 124 22.56 -21.68 -27.83
C GLY A 124 21.90 -21.84 -26.46
N SER A 125 20.66 -21.39 -26.21
CA SER A 125 20.11 -21.35 -24.85
C SER A 125 18.77 -22.03 -24.64
N ILE A 126 18.58 -23.15 -25.33
CA ILE A 126 17.54 -24.12 -24.96
C ILE A 126 17.98 -24.99 -23.76
N VAL A 127 19.24 -24.88 -23.29
CA VAL A 127 19.85 -25.85 -22.36
C VAL A 127 20.45 -25.19 -21.12
N VAL A 128 19.81 -24.17 -20.56
CA VAL A 128 20.10 -23.78 -19.17
C VAL A 128 18.85 -24.02 -18.34
N ASN A 129 18.83 -25.14 -17.63
CA ASN A 129 17.80 -25.46 -16.64
C ASN A 129 17.91 -24.45 -15.48
N ASP A 130 17.23 -23.31 -15.64
CA ASP A 130 17.11 -22.23 -14.66
C ASP A 130 16.07 -22.55 -13.56
N GLY A 131 15.50 -23.77 -13.59
CA GLY A 131 14.62 -24.31 -12.56
C GLY A 131 13.14 -24.13 -12.85
N ASN A 132 12.35 -25.12 -12.41
CA ASN A 132 10.92 -25.23 -12.73
C ASN A 132 10.12 -23.98 -12.39
N PHE A 133 10.44 -23.30 -11.28
CA PHE A 133 9.76 -22.05 -10.90
C PHE A 133 9.97 -20.95 -11.95
N ARG A 134 11.20 -20.76 -12.43
CA ARG A 134 11.54 -19.76 -13.44
C ARG A 134 10.94 -20.12 -14.80
N SER A 135 11.01 -21.39 -15.20
CA SER A 135 10.38 -21.89 -16.43
C SER A 135 8.86 -21.69 -16.41
N LEU A 136 8.19 -21.93 -15.27
CA LEU A 136 6.76 -21.69 -15.12
C LEU A 136 6.39 -20.20 -15.17
N LEU A 137 7.25 -19.31 -14.70
CA LEU A 137 7.02 -17.87 -14.85
C LEU A 137 7.13 -17.43 -16.32
N ARG A 138 8.10 -17.95 -17.08
CA ARG A 138 8.20 -17.72 -18.53
C ARG A 138 6.94 -18.21 -19.26
N PHE A 139 6.54 -19.45 -18.98
CA PHE A 139 5.31 -20.04 -19.55
C PHE A 139 4.08 -19.18 -19.30
N ARG A 140 3.95 -18.58 -18.11
CA ARG A 140 2.81 -17.70 -17.80
C ARG A 140 2.83 -16.38 -18.55
N ILE A 141 4.01 -15.85 -18.83
CA ILE A 141 4.17 -14.63 -19.64
C ILE A 141 3.84 -14.93 -21.09
N GLU A 142 4.31 -16.05 -21.62
CA GLU A 142 3.95 -16.55 -22.96
C GLU A 142 2.44 -16.82 -23.07
N ALA A 143 1.80 -17.25 -21.97
CA ALA A 143 0.34 -17.40 -21.88
C ALA A 143 -0.44 -16.08 -21.69
N GLY A 144 0.22 -14.92 -21.68
CA GLY A 144 -0.41 -13.59 -21.64
C GLY A 144 -0.54 -12.93 -20.27
N ASP A 145 0.25 -13.32 -19.26
CA ASP A 145 0.29 -12.62 -17.96
C ASP A 145 1.08 -11.29 -18.05
N GLU A 146 0.45 -10.26 -18.65
CA GLU A 146 1.05 -8.94 -18.88
C GLU A 146 1.45 -8.22 -17.59
N ASN A 147 0.74 -8.47 -16.49
CA ASN A 147 1.06 -7.91 -15.18
C ASN A 147 2.39 -8.47 -14.66
N LEU A 148 2.59 -9.79 -14.81
CA LEU A 148 3.84 -10.45 -14.45
C LEU A 148 4.98 -9.98 -15.37
N LYS A 149 4.73 -9.88 -16.68
CA LYS A 149 5.71 -9.38 -17.66
C LYS A 149 6.18 -7.97 -17.30
N THR A 150 5.24 -7.04 -17.18
CA THR A 150 5.50 -5.63 -16.82
C THR A 150 6.23 -5.52 -15.49
N HIS A 151 5.89 -6.36 -14.50
CA HIS A 151 6.57 -6.39 -13.23
C HIS A 151 8.05 -6.79 -13.38
N LEU A 152 8.36 -7.83 -14.15
CA LEU A 152 9.72 -8.34 -14.29
C LEU A 152 10.60 -7.43 -15.15
N GLU A 153 10.03 -6.73 -16.13
CA GLU A 153 10.74 -5.73 -16.95
C GLU A 153 11.03 -4.44 -16.17
N LYS A 154 10.04 -3.93 -15.41
CA LYS A 154 10.16 -2.63 -14.72
C LYS A 154 10.82 -2.71 -13.35
N SER A 155 10.92 -3.89 -12.75
CA SER A 155 11.49 -4.04 -11.41
C SER A 155 13.00 -4.18 -11.46
N SER A 156 13.71 -3.51 -10.54
CA SER A 156 15.12 -3.76 -10.33
C SER A 156 15.37 -5.21 -9.91
N CYS A 157 16.57 -5.75 -10.17
CA CYS A 157 16.91 -7.17 -9.91
C CYS A 157 16.60 -7.66 -8.49
N ARG A 158 16.52 -6.76 -7.49
CA ARG A 158 16.21 -7.08 -6.08
C ARG A 158 14.71 -7.08 -5.77
N SER A 159 13.88 -6.50 -6.63
CA SER A 159 12.43 -6.32 -6.43
C SER A 159 11.58 -7.25 -7.30
N THR A 160 12.18 -8.16 -8.05
CA THR A 160 11.49 -9.14 -8.90
C THR A 160 10.89 -10.30 -8.09
N TYR A 161 11.29 -10.50 -6.84
CA TYR A 161 10.84 -11.58 -5.95
C TYR A 161 11.06 -13.02 -6.47
N ILE A 162 11.83 -13.18 -7.55
CA ILE A 162 12.14 -14.48 -8.16
C ILE A 162 13.50 -15.06 -7.72
N GLY A 163 14.34 -14.26 -7.06
CA GLY A 163 15.70 -14.66 -6.74
C GLY A 163 15.75 -15.79 -5.70
N LYS A 164 16.87 -16.54 -5.71
CA LYS A 164 17.15 -17.64 -4.79
C LYS A 164 16.68 -17.38 -3.36
N ASN A 165 17.07 -16.24 -2.77
CA ASN A 165 16.77 -15.93 -1.37
C ASN A 165 15.27 -15.70 -1.10
N THR A 166 14.53 -15.20 -2.07
CA THR A 166 13.08 -14.98 -1.97
C THR A 166 12.29 -16.28 -2.09
N GLN A 167 12.79 -17.24 -2.88
CA GLN A 167 12.22 -18.59 -2.95
C GLN A 167 12.42 -19.37 -1.62
N VAL A 168 13.52 -19.17 -0.90
CA VAL A 168 13.76 -19.81 0.42
C VAL A 168 12.83 -19.25 1.49
N THR A 169 12.61 -17.94 1.52
CA THR A 169 11.75 -17.29 2.51
C THR A 169 10.27 -17.55 2.28
N SER A 170 9.82 -17.68 1.03
CA SER A 170 8.44 -18.08 0.70
C SER A 170 8.17 -19.57 0.94
N SER A 171 9.14 -20.46 0.70
CA SER A 171 9.04 -21.89 1.04
C SER A 171 9.15 -22.17 2.55
N CYS A 172 9.75 -21.27 3.32
CA CYS A 172 9.93 -21.41 4.76
C CYS A 172 8.80 -20.73 5.56
N GLY A 173 7.99 -21.52 6.28
CA GLY A 173 7.07 -21.06 7.31
C GLY A 173 5.65 -20.75 6.83
N ALA A 174 5.45 -19.69 6.04
CA ALA A 174 4.11 -19.20 5.71
C ALA A 174 3.33 -20.13 4.76
N VAL A 175 3.98 -20.62 3.70
CA VAL A 175 3.38 -21.58 2.75
C VAL A 175 3.17 -22.94 3.42
N LYS A 176 4.10 -23.40 4.26
CA LYS A 176 3.90 -24.62 5.08
C LYS A 176 2.66 -24.51 5.98
N LYS A 177 2.45 -23.35 6.62
CA LYS A 177 1.28 -23.09 7.50
C LYS A 177 -0.03 -23.03 6.71
N PHE A 178 -0.02 -22.44 5.51
CA PHE A 178 -1.20 -22.39 4.63
C PHE A 178 -1.55 -23.77 4.04
N VAL A 179 -0.57 -24.51 3.52
CA VAL A 179 -0.76 -25.87 2.99
C VAL A 179 -1.22 -26.82 4.09
N ARG A 180 -0.63 -26.76 5.30
CA ARG A 180 -1.07 -27.57 6.44
C ARG A 180 -2.51 -27.25 6.88
N LYS A 181 -2.90 -25.96 6.85
CA LYS A 181 -4.27 -25.53 7.18
C LYS A 181 -5.29 -26.01 6.14
N SER A 182 -4.94 -25.97 4.86
CA SER A 182 -5.79 -26.49 3.77
C SER A 182 -5.89 -28.02 3.80
N ALA A 183 -4.80 -28.74 4.08
CA ALA A 183 -4.79 -30.19 4.22
C ALA A 183 -5.60 -30.67 5.43
N MET A 184 -5.50 -29.99 6.59
CA MET A 184 -6.30 -30.34 7.77
C MET A 184 -7.81 -30.14 7.56
N LYS A 185 -8.21 -29.18 6.72
CA LYS A 185 -9.62 -28.94 6.38
C LYS A 185 -10.24 -30.02 5.50
N LEU A 186 -9.40 -30.77 4.77
CA LEU A 186 -9.80 -31.89 3.91
C LEU A 186 -9.83 -33.22 4.68
N VAL A 187 -9.07 -33.35 5.77
CA VAL A 187 -9.07 -34.55 6.63
C VAL A 187 -10.17 -34.50 7.71
N SER A 188 -10.70 -33.32 8.04
CA SER A 188 -11.73 -33.15 9.08
C SER A 188 -13.17 -33.43 8.64
N HIS A 189 -13.40 -34.05 7.47
CA HIS A 189 -14.70 -34.66 7.12
C HIS A 189 -14.50 -36.14 6.79
N PRO A 190 -14.42 -37.03 7.80
CA PRO A 190 -14.75 -38.43 7.57
C PRO A 190 -16.26 -38.51 7.31
N GLY A 191 -16.63 -39.25 6.27
CA GLY A 191 -17.97 -39.28 5.71
C GLY A 191 -19.09 -39.55 6.72
N SER A 192 -20.22 -38.90 6.46
CA SER A 192 -21.53 -39.50 6.72
C SER A 192 -22.10 -39.87 5.36
N GLN A 193 -22.30 -41.17 5.17
CA GLN A 193 -23.37 -41.67 4.31
C GLN A 193 -24.71 -41.15 4.83
#